data_AF-A0A225V2C6-F1
#
_entry.id   AF-A0A225V2C6-F1
#
_cell.length_a   1.000
_cell.length_b   1.000
_cell.length_c   1.000
_cell.angle_alpha   90.00
_cell.angle_beta   90.00
_cell.angle_gamma   90.00
#
_symmetry.space_group_name_H-M   'P 1'
#
loop_
_entity.id
_entity.type
_entity.pdbx_description
1 polymer ?
#
loop_
_entity_poly.entity_id
_entity_poly.type
_entity_poly.pdbx_seq_one_letter_code
_entity_poly.pdbx_strand_id
1 'polypeptide(L)'
;MPFPRSAVELQQFLCATNWMRDSLIDYARVARPLQDLLDDAMSRASKRTKRVAASVAIELSAIHREAFDEMKAMLSQSVILAHPKPGAQMCVLTDASDIGWSLLVTQVENWQPKLEVWEQAHEMLICLSGTFTGPQRN
;
A
#
# COMPACT_ATOMS: atom_id res chain seq x y z
N MET A 1 18.29 -0.03 -0.46
CA MET A 1 17.93 0.28 -1.86
C MET A 1 18.11 1.78 -2.09
N PRO A 2 18.83 2.20 -3.15
CA PRO A 2 19.01 3.61 -3.48
C PRO A 2 17.72 4.22 -4.04
N PHE A 3 17.67 5.54 -4.09
CA PHE A 3 16.57 6.26 -4.75
C PHE A 3 16.55 5.98 -6.26
N PRO A 4 15.37 5.73 -6.85
CA PRO A 4 15.23 5.53 -8.29
C PRO A 4 15.58 6.81 -9.06
N ARG A 5 16.26 6.65 -10.19
CA ARG A 5 16.67 7.73 -11.11
C ARG A 5 15.94 7.68 -12.45
N SER A 6 15.17 6.62 -12.69
CA SER A 6 14.40 6.42 -13.92
C SER A 6 13.00 5.87 -13.63
N ALA A 7 12.08 6.06 -14.58
CA ALA A 7 10.70 5.59 -14.42
C ALA A 7 10.62 4.07 -14.30
N VAL A 8 11.53 3.33 -14.96
CA VAL A 8 11.59 1.86 -14.82
C VAL A 8 12.04 1.43 -13.42
N GLU A 9 12.98 2.14 -12.79
CA GLU A 9 13.41 1.84 -11.42
C GLU A 9 12.31 2.15 -10.41
N LEU A 10 11.61 3.28 -10.58
CA LEU A 10 10.46 3.65 -9.76
C LEU A 10 9.31 2.64 -9.91
N GLN A 11 9.01 2.23 -11.14
CA GLN A 11 8.01 1.20 -11.43
C GLN A 11 8.39 -0.13 -10.79
N GLN A 12 9.66 -0.55 -10.90
CA GLN A 12 10.12 -1.79 -10.29
C GLN A 12 9.98 -1.75 -8.76
N PHE A 13 10.31 -0.62 -8.12
CA PHE A 13 10.10 -0.43 -6.69
C PHE A 13 8.62 -0.57 -6.31
N LEU A 14 7.73 0.16 -6.98
CA LEU A 14 6.28 0.11 -6.74
C LEU A 14 5.69 -1.29 -6.98
N CYS A 15 6.13 -2.00 -8.01
CA CYS A 15 5.71 -3.38 -8.26
C CYS A 15 6.15 -4.33 -7.13
N ALA A 16 7.40 -4.20 -6.67
CA ALA A 16 7.92 -5.02 -5.58
C ALA A 16 7.17 -4.75 -4.27
N THR A 17 6.89 -3.48 -3.94
CA THR A 17 6.15 -3.13 -2.73
C THR A 17 4.68 -3.53 -2.83
N ASN A 18 4.07 -3.43 -4.01
CA ASN A 18 2.70 -3.87 -4.25
C ASN A 18 2.51 -5.38 -4.03
N TRP A 19 3.56 -6.19 -4.26
CA TRP A 19 3.49 -7.62 -3.96
C TRP A 19 3.33 -7.89 -2.46
N MET A 20 3.90 -7.03 -1.60
CA MET A 20 3.81 -7.16 -0.14
C MET A 20 2.60 -6.42 0.47
N ARG A 21 1.76 -5.75 -0.34
CA ARG A 21 0.77 -4.78 0.13
C ARG A 21 -0.21 -5.32 1.17
N ASP A 22 -0.51 -6.62 1.11
CA ASP A 22 -1.48 -7.29 1.98
C ASP A 22 -1.05 -7.30 3.46
N SER A 23 0.24 -7.03 3.71
CA SER A 23 0.84 -6.93 5.05
C SER A 23 1.19 -5.49 5.47
N LEU A 24 0.85 -4.51 4.62
CA LEU A 24 1.24 -3.11 4.77
C LEU A 24 -0.01 -2.23 4.99
N ILE A 25 -0.29 -1.89 6.25
CA ILE A 25 -1.54 -1.25 6.67
C ILE A 25 -1.86 0.02 5.85
N ASP A 26 -0.87 0.89 5.69
CA ASP A 26 -1.04 2.21 5.09
C ASP A 26 -0.49 2.31 3.65
N TYR A 27 -0.45 1.18 2.92
CA TYR A 27 0.24 1.09 1.64
C TYR A 27 -0.24 2.15 0.63
N ALA A 28 -1.55 2.31 0.44
CA ALA A 28 -2.09 3.15 -0.61
C ALA A 28 -1.73 4.63 -0.42
N ARG A 29 -1.74 5.15 0.81
CA ARG A 29 -1.37 6.55 1.10
C ARG A 29 0.10 6.78 0.81
N VAL A 30 0.96 5.89 1.30
CA VAL A 30 2.43 6.04 1.16
C VAL A 30 2.88 5.81 -0.28
N ALA A 31 2.24 4.90 -1.01
CA ALA A 31 2.54 4.66 -2.42
C ALA A 31 2.06 5.80 -3.35
N ARG A 32 1.05 6.57 -2.94
CA ARG A 32 0.37 7.54 -3.83
C ARG A 32 1.31 8.60 -4.43
N PRO A 33 2.17 9.31 -3.68
CA PRO A 33 3.07 10.31 -4.27
C PRO A 33 4.03 9.71 -5.30
N LEU A 34 4.49 8.48 -5.05
CA LEU A 34 5.38 7.76 -5.98
C LEU A 34 4.63 7.30 -7.24
N GLN A 35 3.39 6.85 -7.09
CA GLN A 35 2.55 6.47 -8.21
C GLN A 35 2.17 7.70 -9.07
N ASP A 36 1.86 8.85 -8.45
CA ASP A 36 1.60 10.11 -9.16
C ASP A 36 2.82 10.56 -9.96
N LEU A 37 4.01 10.49 -9.36
CA LEU A 37 5.26 10.80 -10.05
C LEU A 37 5.50 9.88 -11.25
N LEU A 38 5.26 8.57 -11.10
CA LEU A 38 5.38 7.62 -12.20
C LEU A 38 4.36 7.92 -13.31
N ASP A 39 3.12 8.23 -12.93
CA ASP A 39 2.04 8.54 -13.88
C ASP A 39 2.34 9.83 -14.67
N ASP A 40 2.82 10.91 -14.02
CA ASP A 40 3.23 12.14 -14.70
C ASP A 40 4.43 11.89 -15.63
N ALA A 41 5.46 11.19 -15.16
CA ALA A 41 6.63 10.86 -15.96
C ALA A 41 6.27 10.05 -17.22
N MET A 42 5.33 9.11 -17.09
CA MET A 42 4.88 8.27 -18.18
C MET A 42 3.79 8.90 -19.06
N SER A 43 3.11 9.96 -18.60
CA SER A 43 2.08 10.68 -19.39
C SER A 43 2.67 11.32 -20.65
N ARG A 44 3.95 11.71 -20.60
CA ARG A 44 4.69 12.37 -21.69
C ARG A 44 5.42 11.37 -22.58
N ALA A 45 5.41 10.09 -22.21
CA ALA A 45 6.10 9.05 -22.95
C ALA A 45 5.31 8.65 -24.20
N SER A 46 6.01 8.45 -25.32
CA SER A 46 5.38 8.04 -26.58
C SER A 46 4.75 6.64 -26.53
N LYS A 47 5.27 5.74 -25.67
CA LYS A 47 4.77 4.38 -25.46
C LYS A 47 5.00 3.92 -24.02
N ARG A 48 4.08 3.10 -23.50
CA ARG A 48 4.21 2.43 -22.19
C ARG A 48 4.97 1.11 -22.31
N THR A 49 6.28 1.19 -22.59
CA THR A 49 7.17 0.02 -22.65
C THR A 49 8.33 0.17 -21.68
N LYS A 50 8.88 -0.95 -21.19
CA LYS A 50 10.05 -0.96 -20.29
C LYS A 50 11.23 -0.17 -20.86
N ARG A 51 11.49 -0.29 -22.18
CA ARG A 51 12.58 0.43 -22.85
C ARG A 51 12.38 1.95 -22.78
N VAL A 52 11.17 2.43 -23.01
CA VAL A 52 10.86 3.86 -22.92
C VAL A 52 10.94 4.34 -21.47
N ALA A 53 10.38 3.59 -20.52
CA ALA A 53 10.46 3.92 -19.09
C ALA A 53 11.91 4.00 -18.58
N ALA A 54 12.82 3.19 -19.12
CA ALA A 54 14.24 3.25 -18.78
C ALA A 54 14.92 4.54 -19.25
N SER A 55 14.42 5.17 -20.32
CA SER A 55 14.92 6.46 -20.83
C SER A 55 14.28 7.68 -20.19
N VAL A 56 13.22 7.52 -19.40
CA VAL A 56 12.56 8.62 -18.70
C VAL A 56 13.24 8.82 -17.36
N ALA A 57 13.92 9.96 -17.19
CA ALA A 57 14.56 10.35 -15.93
C ALA A 57 13.50 10.72 -14.88
N ILE A 58 13.78 10.38 -13.62
CA ILE A 58 12.94 10.73 -12.46
C ILE A 58 13.74 11.61 -11.51
N GLU A 59 13.15 12.74 -11.12
CA GLU A 59 13.67 13.59 -10.07
C GLU A 59 12.74 13.52 -8.84
N LEU A 60 13.30 13.07 -7.72
CA LEU A 60 12.56 12.97 -6.47
C LEU A 60 12.63 14.29 -5.69
N SER A 61 11.45 14.89 -5.48
CA SER A 61 11.24 15.98 -4.52
C SER A 61 11.38 15.47 -3.08
N ALA A 62 11.28 16.38 -2.10
CA ALA A 62 11.27 16.01 -0.69
C ALA A 62 10.15 15.00 -0.37
N ILE A 63 8.93 15.26 -0.87
CA ILE A 63 7.75 14.40 -0.66
C ILE A 63 7.98 13.00 -1.24
N HIS A 64 8.59 12.91 -2.44
CA HIS A 64 8.86 11.60 -3.05
C HIS A 64 9.92 10.81 -2.27
N ARG A 65 10.93 11.49 -1.71
CA ARG A 65 11.98 10.85 -0.90
C ARG A 65 11.42 10.35 0.42
N GLU A 66 10.60 11.17 1.07
CA GLU A 66 9.89 10.82 2.30
C GLU A 66 9.00 9.58 2.09
N ALA A 67 8.15 9.59 1.06
CA ALA A 67 7.32 8.44 0.72
C ALA A 67 8.13 7.17 0.41
N PHE A 68 9.28 7.31 -0.26
CA PHE A 68 10.18 6.19 -0.54
C PHE A 68 10.82 5.62 0.73
N ASP A 69 11.25 6.48 1.65
CA ASP A 69 11.83 6.08 2.92
C ASP A 69 10.79 5.47 3.86
N GLU A 70 9.59 6.06 3.92
CA GLU A 70 8.45 5.53 4.67
C GLU A 70 8.03 4.14 4.15
N MET A 71 7.94 3.95 2.83
CA MET A 71 7.63 2.64 2.24
C MET A 71 8.68 1.58 2.60
N LYS A 72 9.98 1.94 2.65
CA LYS A 72 11.02 1.01 3.12
C LYS A 72 10.88 0.68 4.60
N ALA A 73 10.54 1.66 5.43
CA ALA A 73 10.31 1.43 6.86
C ALA A 73 9.10 0.49 7.05
N MET A 74 8.00 0.71 6.33
CA MET A 74 6.83 -0.16 6.34
C MET A 74 7.17 -1.60 5.95
N LEU A 75 8.00 -1.81 4.92
CA LEU A 75 8.44 -3.15 4.53
C LEU A 75 9.20 -3.86 5.66
N SER A 76 9.97 -3.14 6.46
CA SER A 76 10.66 -3.72 7.63
C SER A 76 9.73 -4.01 8.82
N GLN A 77 8.55 -3.41 8.83
CA GLN A 77 7.54 -3.49 9.89
C GLN A 77 6.27 -4.20 9.38
N SER A 78 6.37 -5.00 8.32
CA SER A 78 5.24 -5.71 7.74
C SER A 78 4.57 -6.60 8.76
N VAL A 79 3.24 -6.59 8.79
CA VAL A 79 2.47 -7.38 9.75
C VAL A 79 2.55 -8.86 9.37
N ILE A 80 2.72 -9.73 10.37
CA ILE A 80 2.64 -11.17 10.18
C ILE A 80 1.18 -11.55 9.93
N LEU A 81 0.92 -12.16 8.78
CA LEU A 81 -0.40 -12.67 8.42
C LEU A 81 -0.58 -14.09 8.97
N ALA A 82 -1.70 -14.34 9.62
CA ALA A 82 -2.11 -15.65 10.13
C ALA A 82 -2.90 -16.43 9.06
N HIS A 83 -2.97 -17.75 9.25
CA HIS A 83 -3.88 -18.59 8.49
C HIS A 83 -5.27 -18.59 9.14
N PRO A 84 -6.37 -18.53 8.35
CA PRO A 84 -7.71 -18.65 8.89
C PRO A 84 -7.89 -19.93 9.71
N LYS A 85 -8.41 -19.79 10.94
CA LYS A 85 -8.67 -20.90 11.86
C LYS A 85 -10.16 -21.25 11.86
N PRO A 86 -10.53 -22.55 11.76
CA PRO A 86 -11.92 -22.97 11.88
C PRO A 86 -12.52 -22.52 13.22
N GLY A 87 -13.68 -21.86 13.18
CA GLY A 87 -14.39 -21.40 14.37
C GLY A 87 -13.89 -20.09 14.99
N ALA A 88 -12.78 -19.51 14.49
CA ALA A 88 -12.37 -18.17 14.89
C ALA A 88 -13.36 -17.12 14.38
N GLN A 89 -13.62 -16.10 15.21
CA GLN A 89 -14.46 -14.98 14.83
C GLN A 89 -13.71 -14.08 13.85
N MET A 90 -14.20 -13.95 12.63
CA MET A 90 -13.65 -13.02 11.65
C MET A 90 -14.19 -11.61 11.91
N CYS A 91 -13.30 -10.63 11.86
CA CYS A 91 -13.63 -9.21 12.00
C CYS A 91 -13.15 -8.46 10.78
N VAL A 92 -14.05 -7.68 10.19
CA VAL A 92 -13.77 -6.81 9.05
C VAL A 92 -13.88 -5.37 9.55
N LEU A 93 -12.77 -4.65 9.56
CA LEU A 93 -12.71 -3.24 9.91
C LEU A 93 -12.51 -2.44 8.63
N THR A 94 -13.37 -1.45 8.40
CA THR A 94 -13.32 -0.63 7.19
C THR A 94 -13.42 0.84 7.53
N ASP A 95 -12.67 1.64 6.81
CA ASP A 95 -12.78 3.10 6.86
C ASP A 95 -12.59 3.69 5.46
N ALA A 96 -13.24 4.81 5.20
CA ALA A 96 -13.14 5.54 3.94
C ALA A 96 -13.28 7.05 4.15
N SER A 97 -12.51 7.80 3.39
CA SER A 97 -12.58 9.25 3.27
C SER A 97 -13.01 9.67 1.85
N ASP A 98 -12.94 10.95 1.56
CA ASP A 98 -13.04 11.50 0.20
C ASP A 98 -11.84 11.14 -0.69
N ILE A 99 -10.70 10.79 -0.09
CA ILE A 99 -9.43 10.54 -0.80
C ILE A 99 -9.20 9.04 -1.03
N GLY A 100 -9.63 8.17 -0.11
CA GLY A 100 -9.34 6.74 -0.21
C GLY A 100 -10.10 5.87 0.79
N TRP A 101 -9.74 4.60 0.81
CA TRP A 101 -10.36 3.58 1.64
C TRP A 101 -9.33 2.60 2.17
N SER A 102 -9.65 1.95 3.29
CA SER A 102 -8.86 0.88 3.88
C SER A 102 -9.77 -0.21 4.47
N LEU A 103 -9.26 -1.43 4.50
CA LEU A 103 -9.92 -2.59 5.06
C LEU A 103 -8.88 -3.48 5.75
N LEU A 104 -9.16 -3.86 6.98
CA LEU A 104 -8.41 -4.85 7.74
C LEU A 104 -9.33 -6.05 7.97
N VAL A 105 -8.86 -7.24 7.59
CA VAL A 105 -9.47 -8.49 8.01
C VAL A 105 -8.59 -9.12 9.06
N THR A 106 -9.19 -9.42 10.19
CA THR A 106 -8.54 -10.09 11.32
C THR A 106 -9.40 -11.27 11.76
N GLN A 107 -8.82 -12.13 12.59
CA GLN A 107 -9.56 -13.17 13.30
C GLN A 107 -9.25 -13.14 14.79
N VAL A 108 -10.21 -13.59 15.61
CA VAL A 108 -10.08 -13.76 17.04
C VAL A 108 -10.50 -15.18 17.39
N GLU A 109 -9.55 -16.02 17.80
CA GLU A 109 -9.82 -17.43 18.12
C GLU A 109 -10.71 -17.59 19.36
N ASN A 110 -10.47 -16.76 20.38
CA ASN A 110 -11.20 -16.77 21.65
C ASN A 110 -11.82 -15.40 21.89
N TRP A 111 -12.99 -15.14 21.31
CA TRP A 111 -13.70 -13.87 21.47
C TRP A 111 -14.06 -13.61 22.93
N GLN A 112 -13.76 -12.40 23.42
CA GLN A 112 -14.03 -11.97 24.80
C GLN A 112 -15.18 -10.96 24.83
N PRO A 113 -16.43 -11.33 25.20
CA PRO A 113 -17.59 -10.45 25.10
C PRO A 113 -17.56 -9.18 25.95
N LYS A 114 -16.61 -9.07 26.89
CA LYS A 114 -16.45 -7.92 27.80
C LYS A 114 -15.38 -6.92 27.33
N LEU A 115 -14.62 -7.26 26.29
CA LEU A 115 -13.62 -6.37 25.70
C LEU A 115 -14.23 -5.65 24.52
N GLU A 116 -13.82 -4.40 24.31
CA GLU A 116 -14.15 -3.69 23.09
C GLU A 116 -13.53 -4.38 21.87
N VAL A 117 -14.05 -4.09 20.68
CA VAL A 117 -13.59 -4.76 19.44
C VAL A 117 -12.09 -4.58 19.27
N TRP A 118 -11.55 -3.37 19.43
CA TRP A 118 -10.11 -3.10 19.25
C TRP A 118 -9.19 -3.68 20.35
N GLU A 119 -9.76 -4.18 21.45
CA GLU A 119 -9.02 -4.80 22.54
C GLU A 119 -8.93 -6.33 22.42
N GLN A 120 -9.61 -6.92 21.42
CA GLN A 120 -9.55 -8.35 21.20
C GLN A 120 -8.15 -8.80 20.74
N ALA A 121 -7.83 -10.07 20.96
CA ALA A 121 -6.58 -10.67 20.52
C ALA A 121 -6.61 -10.96 19.00
N HIS A 122 -6.51 -9.90 18.20
CA HIS A 122 -6.58 -9.98 16.75
C HIS A 122 -5.32 -10.60 16.15
N GLU A 123 -5.53 -11.59 15.29
CA GLU A 123 -4.55 -12.07 14.32
C GLU A 123 -4.88 -11.47 12.95
N MET A 124 -3.90 -10.81 12.32
CA MET A 124 -4.09 -10.20 11.00
C MET A 124 -4.22 -11.27 9.93
N LEU A 125 -5.21 -11.16 9.04
CA LEU A 125 -5.35 -12.04 7.88
C LEU A 125 -4.95 -11.33 6.58
N ILE A 126 -5.44 -10.11 6.40
CA ILE A 126 -5.11 -9.28 5.23
C ILE A 126 -5.40 -7.81 5.52
N CYS A 127 -4.58 -6.93 4.96
CA CYS A 127 -4.87 -5.51 4.84
C CYS A 127 -5.02 -5.11 3.36
N LEU A 128 -6.07 -4.37 3.04
CA LEU A 128 -6.24 -3.76 1.74
C LEU A 128 -6.45 -2.25 1.90
N SER A 129 -5.91 -1.48 0.98
CA SER A 129 -6.15 -0.04 0.90
C SER A 129 -6.12 0.44 -0.54
N GLY A 130 -6.76 1.57 -0.80
CA GLY A 130 -6.79 2.19 -2.12
C GLY A 130 -7.09 3.69 -2.06
N THR A 131 -6.71 4.41 -3.11
CA THR A 131 -7.07 5.83 -3.30
C THR A 131 -8.10 5.97 -4.39
N PHE A 132 -9.06 6.88 -4.24
CA PHE A 132 -10.05 7.16 -5.27
C PHE A 132 -9.44 7.98 -6.42
N THR A 133 -9.78 7.60 -7.65
CA THR A 133 -9.30 8.26 -8.88
C THR A 133 -10.43 8.48 -9.87
N GLY A 134 -10.37 9.59 -10.63
CA GLY A 134 -11.34 9.89 -11.68
C GLY A 134 -12.79 9.88 -11.16
N PRO A 135 -13.73 9.18 -11.82
CA PRO A 135 -15.15 9.11 -11.43
C PRO A 135 -15.42 8.51 -10.04
N GLN A 136 -14.41 7.98 -9.35
CA GLN A 136 -14.55 7.41 -8.00
C GLN A 136 -14.51 8.47 -6.89
N ARG A 137 -14.08 9.70 -7.20
CA ARG A 137 -14.07 10.82 -6.25
C ARG A 137 -15.47 11.43 -6.18
N ASN A 138 -15.96 11.67 -4.96
CA ASN A 138 -17.27 12.28 -4.70
C ASN A 138 -17.38 13.71 -5.26
#